data_AF-A0A8S2ZPV4-F1
#
_entry.id   AF-A0A8S2ZPV4-F1
#
_cell.length_a   1.000
_cell.length_b   1.000
_cell.length_c   1.000
_cell.angle_alpha   90.00
_cell.angle_beta   90.00
_cell.angle_gamma   90.00
#
_symmetry.space_group_name_H-M   'P 1'
#
loop_
_entity.id
_entity.type
_entity.pdbx_description
1 polymer ?
#
loop_
_entity_poly.entity_id
_entity_poly.type
_entity_poly.pdbx_seq_one_letter_code
_entity_poly.pdbx_strand_id
1 'polypeptide(L)' 'FGDGIGALTVYLQKEGFQPIPMWTLSGHQDDNWFQGKVGFVVDSDHSLLIEAKITQTDEGDIGIDD' A
#
# COMPACT_ATOMS: atom_id res chain seq x y z
N PHE A 1 -1.17 -6.79 14.10
CA PHE A 1 -1.84 -8.11 14.06
C PHE A 1 -3.35 -7.92 13.91
N GLY A 2 -4.03 -8.78 13.16
CA GLY A 2 -5.49 -8.76 13.05
C GLY A 2 -6.03 -9.32 11.74
N ASP A 3 -7.03 -10.19 11.82
CA ASP A 3 -7.83 -10.67 10.68
C ASP A 3 -8.57 -9.52 9.93
N GLY A 4 -8.46 -8.30 10.47
CA GLY A 4 -8.95 -7.02 9.96
C GLY A 4 -8.02 -6.23 9.04
N ILE A 5 -6.75 -6.64 8.92
CA ILE A 5 -5.77 -5.94 8.08
C ILE A 5 -6.10 -6.28 6.62
N GLY A 6 -6.84 -5.38 5.97
CA GLY A 6 -7.28 -5.59 4.60
C GLY A 6 -6.12 -5.59 3.60
N ALA A 7 -5.83 -4.45 2.98
CA ALA A 7 -4.72 -4.33 2.05
C ALA A 7 -4.08 -2.93 2.07
N LEU A 8 -2.76 -2.88 2.02
CA LEU A 8 -1.99 -1.68 1.73
C LEU A 8 -1.55 -1.74 0.27
N THR A 9 -2.00 -0.80 -0.55
CA THR A 9 -1.60 -0.71 -1.96
C THR A 9 -0.87 0.61 -2.23
N VAL A 10 0.28 0.52 -2.86
CA VAL A 10 1.04 1.65 -3.38
C VAL A 10 0.75 1.76 -4.87
N TYR A 11 0.24 2.91 -5.28
CA TYR A 11 -0.04 3.25 -6.66
C TYR A 11 0.93 4.31 -7.16
N LEU A 12 1.25 4.22 -8.44
CA LEU A 12 1.87 5.29 -9.18
C LEU A 12 0.79 6.17 -9.81
N GLN A 13 0.76 7.44 -9.41
CA GLN A 13 -0.15 8.44 -9.95
C GLN A 13 0.61 9.35 -10.91
N LYS A 14 0.17 9.40 -12.18
CA LYS A 14 0.60 10.40 -13.16
C LYS A 14 -0.52 11.41 -13.39
N GLU A 15 -0.18 12.65 -13.69
CA GLU A 15 -1.18 13.69 -13.96
C GLU A 15 -2.02 13.33 -15.19
N GLY A 16 -3.35 13.37 -15.06
CA GLY A 16 -4.28 13.03 -16.16
C GLY A 16 -4.45 11.53 -16.44
N PHE A 17 -3.78 10.64 -15.70
CA PHE A 17 -3.93 9.18 -15.82
C PHE A 17 -4.57 8.57 -14.58
N GLN A 18 -5.15 7.38 -14.74
CA GLN A 18 -5.61 6.59 -13.60
C GLN A 18 -4.40 6.05 -12.81
N PRO A 19 -4.48 6.00 -11.47
CA PRO A 19 -3.42 5.42 -10.65
C PRO A 19 -3.17 3.95 -11.02
N ILE A 20 -1.89 3.57 -11.14
CA ILE A 20 -1.46 2.23 -11.52
C ILE A 20 -0.99 1.51 -10.24
N PRO A 21 -1.58 0.36 -9.85
CA PRO A 21 -1.11 -0.38 -8.67
C PRO A 21 0.28 -0.94 -8.93
N MET A 22 1.24 -0.56 -8.10
CA MET A 22 2.64 -0.96 -8.22
C MET A 22 3.00 -2.07 -7.23
N TRP A 23 2.41 -2.02 -6.04
CA TRP A 23 2.65 -3.00 -4.99
C TRP A 23 1.42 -3.10 -4.11
N THR A 24 1.01 -4.33 -3.79
CA THR A 24 -0.07 -4.60 -2.86
C THR A 24 0.40 -5.60 -1.82
N LEU A 25 0.12 -5.27 -0.59
CA LEU A 25 0.28 -6.14 0.56
C LEU A 25 -1.10 -6.37 1.13
N SER A 26 -1.49 -7.62 1.32
CA SER A 26 -2.83 -7.98 1.76
C SER A 26 -2.79 -9.08 2.80
N GLY A 27 -3.78 -9.08 3.68
CA GLY A 27 -3.95 -10.09 4.70
C GLY A 27 -3.04 -9.89 5.89
N HIS A 28 -2.99 -10.92 6.71
CA HIS A 28 -2.34 -10.88 8.01
C HIS A 28 -0.82 -10.78 7.89
N GLN A 29 -0.26 -9.72 8.47
CA GLN A 29 1.17 -9.41 8.43
C GLN A 29 1.96 -10.00 9.61
N ASP A 30 1.37 -10.77 10.52
CA ASP A 30 2.05 -11.12 11.79
C ASP A 30 2.61 -9.87 12.51
N ASP A 31 3.51 -10.04 13.48
CA ASP A 31 4.05 -8.95 14.29
C ASP A 31 5.46 -8.53 13.82
N ASN A 32 5.66 -8.50 12.50
CA ASN A 32 6.95 -8.20 11.87
C ASN A 32 6.87 -7.01 10.91
N TRP A 33 7.96 -6.28 10.77
CA TRP A 33 8.12 -5.27 9.71
C TRP A 33 8.44 -5.95 8.38
N PHE A 34 7.66 -5.64 7.33
CA PHE A 34 7.89 -6.15 5.98
C PHE A 34 8.42 -5.04 5.09
N GLN A 35 9.65 -5.21 4.61
CA GLN A 35 10.24 -4.27 3.65
C GLN A 35 9.66 -4.51 2.26
N GLY A 36 8.75 -3.64 1.82
CA GLY A 36 8.29 -3.54 0.44
C GLY A 36 9.31 -2.81 -0.42
N LYS A 37 9.72 -3.39 -1.56
CA LYS A 37 10.53 -2.70 -2.57
C LYS A 37 9.79 -2.73 -3.90
N VAL A 38 9.58 -1.56 -4.48
CA VAL A 38 8.96 -1.42 -5.80
C VAL A 38 9.83 -0.55 -6.69
N GLY A 39 10.19 -1.09 -7.86
CA GLY A 39 10.88 -0.34 -8.90
C GLY A 39 9.85 0.21 -9.88
N PHE A 40 10.00 1.47 -10.27
CA PHE A 40 9.20 2.08 -11.32
C PHE A 40 10.06 2.97 -12.21
N VAL A 41 9.69 3.06 -13.48
CA VAL A 41 10.30 3.98 -14.45
C VAL A 41 9.22 4.94 -14.89
N VAL A 42 9.47 6.23 -14.69
CA VAL A 42 8.54 7.28 -15.06
C VAL A 42 9.29 8.41 -15.76
N ASP A 43 8.68 8.86 -16.84
CA ASP A 43 9.14 9.87 -17.79
C ASP A 43 8.49 11.24 -17.59
N SER A 44 7.68 11.40 -16.55
CA SER A 44 6.88 12.60 -16.26
C SER A 44 6.78 12.90 -14.76
N ASP A 45 6.21 14.05 -14.42
CA ASP A 45 5.84 14.32 -13.03
C ASP A 45 4.85 13.25 -12.54
N HIS A 46 5.08 12.79 -11.31
CA HIS A 46 4.31 11.72 -10.70
C HIS A 46 4.29 11.84 -9.18
N SER A 47 3.37 11.10 -8.57
CA SER A 47 3.24 10.96 -7.12
C SER A 47 3.01 9.49 -6.77
N LEU A 48 3.37 9.12 -5.55
CA LEU A 48 3.00 7.83 -5.00
C LEU A 48 1.74 8.02 -4.14
N LEU A 49 0.71 7.24 -4.43
CA LEU A 49 -0.51 7.18 -3.64
C LEU A 49 -0.47 5.91 -2.80
N ILE A 50 -0.56 6.04 -1.49
CA ILE A 50 -0.62 4.91 -0.56
C ILE A 50 -2.06 4.77 -0.08
N GLU A 51 -2.69 3.65 -0.38
CA GLU A 51 -4.06 3.33 0.00
C GLU A 51 -4.08 2.22 1.03
N ALA A 52 -4.66 2.51 2.19
CA ALA A 52 -4.98 1.51 3.21
C ALA A 52 -6.47 1.14 3.10
N LYS A 53 -6.75 -0.13 2.85
CA LYS A 53 -8.09 -0.70 2.89
C LYS A 53 -8.21 -1.58 4.13
N ILE A 54 -9.13 -1.22 5.01
CA ILE A 54 -9.48 -2.01 6.20
C ILE A 54 -10.67 -2.95 5.88
N THR A 55 -10.75 -4.11 6.54
CA THR A 55 -11.96 -4.95 6.51
C THR A 55 -12.84 -4.63 7.73
N GLN A 56 -14.07 -5.16 7.78
CA GLN A 56 -15.15 -4.75 8.70
C GLN A 56 -14.91 -5.03 10.20
N THR A 57 -13.74 -5.52 10.60
CA THR A 57 -13.42 -5.77 11.99
C THR A 57 -12.54 -4.64 12.52
N ASP A 58 -12.95 -4.00 13.61
CA ASP A 58 -12.32 -2.82 14.23
C ASP A 58 -10.90 -3.05 14.80
N GLU A 59 -10.24 -4.15 14.44
CA GLU A 59 -8.94 -4.55 14.97
C GLU A 59 -7.90 -4.67 13.85
N GLY A 60 -7.01 -3.67 13.76
CA GLY A 60 -5.84 -3.67 12.90
C GLY A 60 -5.25 -2.27 12.69
N ASP A 61 -3.96 -2.11 12.98
CA ASP A 61 -3.19 -0.89 12.71
C ASP A 61 -2.28 -1.10 11.49
N ILE A 62 -2.09 -0.06 10.67
CA ILE A 62 -1.09 -0.02 9.60
C ILE A 62 -0.03 1.01 9.98
N GLY A 63 1.17 0.55 10.30
CA GLY A 63 2.36 1.37 10.49
C GLY A 63 3.18 1.42 9.19
N ILE A 64 3.70 2.60 8.87
CA ILE A 64 4.65 2.82 7.76
C ILE A 64 5.83 3.56 8.36
N ASP A 65 7.01 2.96 8.24
CA ASP A 65 8.29 3.52 8.69
C ASP A 65 9.35 3.21 7.63
N ASP A 66 10.50 3.88 7.71
CA ASP A 66 11.55 3.92 6.69
C ASP A 66 12.53 2.72 6.65
#